data_AF-A0A6G0NII4-F1
#
_entry.id   AF-A0A6G0NII4-F1
#
_cell.length_a   1.000
_cell.length_b   1.000
_cell.length_c   1.000
_cell.angle_alpha   90.00
_cell.angle_beta   90.00
_cell.angle_gamma   90.00
#
_symmetry.space_group_name_H-M   'P 1'
#
loop_
_entity.id
_entity.type
_entity.pdbx_description
1 polymer ?
#
loop_
_entity_poly.entity_id
_entity_poly.type
_entity_poly.pdbx_seq_one_letter_code
_entity_poly.pdbx_strand_id
1 'polypeptide(L)'
;MWRISSSEVTNRLENPTAYTLIPEGQPLLLAASESSVAKRAIFASKHLWVTQYARDEMWAAGYTPNQNPGFAGLPAYTKSNRSVDGEDIVLWHMFGLTHFPRPEDWPIMPVDYAKFTRRPEGFFDRNPTLDVPEDPNGKEHSEKCCP
;
A
#
# COMPACT_ATOMS: atom_id res chain seq x y z
N MET A 1 -5.86 9.64 -2.04
CA MET A 1 -4.79 9.53 -3.05
C MET A 1 -3.56 10.22 -2.49
N TRP A 2 -2.39 9.60 -2.60
CA TRP A 2 -1.13 10.20 -2.18
C TRP A 2 -0.13 10.20 -3.33
N ARG A 3 0.46 11.36 -3.62
CA ARG A 3 1.47 11.54 -4.65
C ARG A 3 2.85 11.58 -4.00
N ILE A 4 3.77 10.77 -4.50
CA ILE A 4 5.16 10.66 -4.06
C ILE A 4 6.01 11.20 -5.19
N SER A 5 6.56 12.39 -5.02
CA SER A 5 7.38 13.07 -6.02
C SER A 5 8.85 13.11 -5.62
N SER A 6 9.72 13.02 -6.63
CA SER A 6 11.14 13.32 -6.46
C SER A 6 11.34 14.81 -6.18
N SER A 7 12.23 15.14 -5.25
CA SER A 7 12.71 16.51 -5.01
C SER A 7 13.81 16.93 -5.99
N GLU A 8 14.39 16.00 -6.74
CA GLU A 8 15.61 16.20 -7.52
C GLU A 8 15.39 16.01 -9.03
N VAL A 9 14.43 15.17 -9.42
CA VAL A 9 14.25 14.75 -10.83
C VAL A 9 12.93 15.25 -11.38
N THR A 10 13.01 16.04 -12.45
CA THR A 10 11.87 16.54 -13.23
C THR A 10 11.76 15.86 -14.58
N ASN A 11 10.55 15.80 -15.13
CA ASN A 11 10.30 15.39 -16.51
C ASN A 11 10.60 16.52 -17.53
N ARG A 12 10.43 16.25 -18.83
CA ARG A 12 10.67 17.23 -19.91
C ARG A 12 9.83 18.51 -19.85
N LEU A 13 8.78 18.53 -19.03
CA LEU A 13 7.92 19.68 -18.80
C LEU A 13 8.26 20.38 -17.47
N GLU A 14 9.42 20.09 -16.89
CA GLU A 14 9.92 20.66 -15.64
C GLU A 14 9.06 20.33 -14.40
N ASN A 15 8.18 19.32 -14.50
CA ASN A 15 7.39 18.86 -13.37
C ASN A 15 8.13 17.74 -12.61
N PRO A 16 8.11 17.71 -11.27
CA PRO A 16 8.69 16.61 -10.50
C PRO A 16 8.13 15.25 -10.91
N THR A 17 9.03 14.30 -11.20
CA THR A 17 8.64 12.91 -11.48
C THR A 17 7.98 12.28 -10.26
N ALA A 18 6.88 11.57 -10.45
CA ALA A 18 6.11 11.05 -9.33
C ALA A 18 5.39 9.73 -9.61
N TYR A 19 5.06 9.03 -8.53
CA TYR A 19 4.06 7.98 -8.53
C TYR A 19 2.95 8.33 -7.57
N THR A 20 1.75 7.88 -7.90
CA THR A 20 0.57 8.07 -7.07
C THR A 20 0.09 6.73 -6.54
N LEU A 21 -0.13 6.69 -5.22
CA LEU A 21 -0.82 5.63 -4.51
C LEU A 21 -2.32 5.92 -4.46
N ILE A 22 -3.10 5.01 -5.05
CA ILE A 22 -4.56 5.04 -5.10
C ILE A 22 -5.08 3.90 -4.22
N PRO A 23 -5.59 4.19 -3.01
CA PRO A 23 -6.18 3.18 -2.12
C PRO A 23 -7.60 2.83 -2.54
N GLU A 24 -8.11 1.69 -2.08
CA GLU A 24 -9.53 1.31 -2.19
C GLU A 24 -10.44 2.00 -1.17
N GLY A 25 -9.88 2.63 -0.12
CA GLY A 25 -10.67 3.31 0.91
C GLY A 25 -11.38 2.38 1.91
N GLN A 26 -10.88 1.15 2.07
CA GLN A 26 -11.40 0.18 3.03
C GLN A 26 -11.23 0.63 4.48
N PRO A 27 -12.05 0.15 5.43
CA PRO A 27 -11.96 0.53 6.85
C PRO A 27 -10.59 0.26 7.49
N LEU A 28 -10.26 1.07 8.51
CA LEU A 28 -9.13 0.84 9.41
C LEU A 28 -9.50 -0.14 10.52
N LEU A 29 -8.55 -0.41 11.42
CA LEU A 29 -8.81 -1.21 12.63
C LEU A 29 -10.04 -0.67 13.39
N LEU A 30 -11.08 -1.49 13.50
CA LEU A 30 -12.35 -1.15 14.15
C LEU A 30 -12.36 -1.37 15.68
N ALA A 31 -11.27 -1.92 16.23
CA ALA A 31 -11.17 -2.19 17.66
C ALA A 31 -11.14 -0.89 18.49
N ALA A 32 -11.71 -0.95 19.69
CA ALA A 32 -11.68 0.18 20.62
C ALA A 32 -10.24 0.62 20.91
N SER A 33 -10.03 1.93 21.03
CA SER A 33 -8.70 2.56 21.11
C SER A 33 -7.84 2.09 22.29
N GLU A 34 -8.49 1.72 23.38
CA GLU A 34 -7.92 1.28 24.65
C GLU A 34 -7.61 -0.23 24.67
N SER A 35 -8.10 -0.97 23.67
CA SER A 35 -7.94 -2.41 23.57
C SER A 35 -6.47 -2.82 23.39
N SER A 36 -6.14 -4.04 23.83
CA SER A 36 -4.81 -4.62 23.64
C SER A 36 -4.43 -4.70 22.15
N VAL A 37 -5.38 -5.07 21.29
CA VAL A 37 -5.14 -5.14 19.84
C VAL A 37 -4.85 -3.76 19.25
N ALA A 38 -5.55 -2.71 19.66
CA ALA A 38 -5.28 -1.35 19.19
C ALA A 38 -3.85 -0.90 19.56
N LYS A 39 -3.37 -1.23 20.77
CA LYS A 39 -1.99 -0.92 21.21
C LYS A 39 -0.92 -1.72 20.45
N ARG A 40 -1.23 -2.97 20.07
CA ARG A 40 -0.30 -3.89 19.40
C ARG A 40 -0.28 -3.72 17.88
N ALA A 41 -1.38 -3.27 17.30
CA ALA A 41 -1.56 -3.09 15.87
C ALA A 41 -1.82 -1.61 15.51
N ILE A 42 -1.16 -0.67 16.21
CA ILE A 42 -1.31 0.77 15.95
C ILE A 42 -1.08 1.10 14.48
N PHE A 43 -0.20 0.37 13.79
CA PHE A 43 0.02 0.54 12.36
C PHE A 43 -1.30 0.50 11.56
N ALA A 44 -2.25 -0.36 11.92
CA ALA A 44 -3.55 -0.50 11.25
C ALA A 44 -4.56 0.62 11.60
N SER A 45 -4.17 1.60 12.42
CA SER A 45 -5.01 2.75 12.80
C SER A 45 -4.91 3.95 11.84
N LYS A 46 -4.08 3.85 10.80
CA LYS A 46 -3.91 4.84 9.72
C LYS A 46 -3.76 4.13 8.39
N HIS A 47 -4.26 4.73 7.30
CA HIS A 47 -4.14 4.16 5.96
C HIS A 47 -2.72 4.25 5.39
N LEU A 48 -1.95 5.24 5.85
CA LEU A 48 -0.60 5.49 5.38
C LEU A 48 0.26 6.00 6.53
N TRP A 49 1.48 5.47 6.60
CA TRP A 49 2.59 6.04 7.36
C TRP A 49 3.73 6.34 6.40
N VAL A 50 4.50 7.38 6.72
CA VAL A 50 5.72 7.73 6.00
C VAL A 50 6.83 7.88 7.04
N THR A 51 7.96 7.21 6.81
CA THR A 51 9.15 7.28 7.66
C THR A 51 10.36 7.61 6.80
N GLN A 52 11.32 8.35 7.34
CA GLN A 52 12.66 8.37 6.75
C GLN A 52 13.26 6.97 6.84
N TYR A 53 13.91 6.51 5.77
CA TYR A 53 14.54 5.20 5.71
C TYR A 53 15.52 5.02 6.88
N ALA A 54 15.42 3.86 7.52
CA ALA A 54 16.39 3.37 8.49
C ALA A 54 16.47 1.85 8.34
N ARG A 55 17.69 1.33 8.25
CA ARG A 55 17.95 -0.07 7.92
C ARG A 55 17.25 -1.06 8.87
N ASP A 56 17.17 -0.72 10.15
CA ASP A 56 16.65 -1.60 11.19
C ASP A 56 15.14 -1.42 11.44
N GLU A 57 14.50 -0.44 10.80
CA GLU A 57 13.07 -0.13 10.96
C GLU A 57 12.20 -0.82 9.93
N MET A 58 12.15 -2.15 9.97
CA MET A 58 11.54 -2.87 8.87
C MET A 58 10.17 -3.51 9.20
N TRP A 59 9.81 -3.71 10.49
CA TRP A 59 8.53 -4.35 10.86
C TRP A 59 7.52 -3.34 11.43
N ALA A 60 6.32 -3.28 10.84
CA ALA A 60 5.26 -2.36 11.25
C ALA A 60 4.78 -2.52 12.70
N ALA A 61 4.85 -3.75 13.24
CA ALA A 61 4.49 -4.11 14.62
C ALA A 61 5.71 -4.38 15.53
N GLY A 62 6.93 -4.09 15.04
CA GLY A 62 8.19 -4.43 15.72
C GLY A 62 8.68 -5.86 15.48
N TYR A 63 9.92 -6.13 15.91
CA TYR A 63 10.62 -7.39 15.62
C TYR A 63 9.93 -8.63 16.19
N THR A 64 9.50 -8.57 17.45
CA THR A 64 8.83 -9.67 18.17
C THR A 64 7.38 -9.32 18.51
N PRO A 65 6.41 -9.61 17.63
CA PRO A 65 4.99 -9.24 17.86
C PRO A 65 4.25 -10.16 18.83
N ASN A 66 4.73 -11.40 19.01
CA ASN A 66 4.12 -12.36 19.92
C ASN A 66 4.18 -11.85 21.37
N GLN A 67 3.03 -11.77 22.03
CA GLN A 67 2.87 -11.27 23.41
C GLN A 67 3.50 -9.89 23.70
N ASN A 68 3.81 -9.10 22.66
CA ASN A 68 4.33 -7.75 22.82
C ASN A 68 3.28 -6.86 23.53
N PRO A 69 3.67 -6.03 24.51
CA PRO A 69 2.73 -5.15 25.23
C PRO A 69 2.13 -4.03 24.37
N GLY A 70 2.68 -3.79 23.17
CA GLY A 70 2.23 -2.79 22.21
C GLY A 70 3.24 -1.67 21.99
N PHE A 71 2.88 -0.71 21.13
CA PHE A 71 3.67 0.48 20.79
C PHE A 71 5.03 0.23 20.11
N ALA A 72 5.35 -1.01 19.74
CA ALA A 72 6.50 -1.33 18.91
C ALA A 72 6.25 -1.05 17.41
N GLY A 73 7.31 -0.97 16.62
CA GLY A 73 7.23 -0.76 15.17
C GLY A 73 6.97 0.69 14.78
N LEU A 74 6.04 0.92 13.84
CA LEU A 74 5.71 2.24 13.31
C LEU A 74 5.43 3.35 14.34
N PRO A 75 4.68 3.12 15.43
CA PRO A 75 4.54 4.13 16.48
C PRO A 75 5.87 4.52 17.15
N ALA A 76 6.84 3.62 17.24
CA ALA A 76 8.17 3.93 17.76
C ALA A 76 9.04 4.65 16.70
N TYR A 77 9.00 4.18 15.44
CA TYR A 77 9.80 4.73 14.34
C TYR A 77 9.44 6.18 14.01
N THR A 78 8.15 6.53 14.13
CA THR A 78 7.65 7.89 13.87
C THR A 78 7.74 8.83 15.07
N LYS A 79 8.06 8.31 16.27
CA LYS A 79 8.10 9.11 17.51
C LYS A 79 9.13 10.25 17.45
N SER A 80 10.24 10.05 16.75
CA SER A 80 11.29 11.07 16.59
C SER A 80 10.93 12.16 15.59
N ASN A 81 9.81 12.04 14.85
CA ASN A 81 9.34 13.01 13.86
C ASN A 81 10.45 13.47 12.90
N ARG A 82 11.21 12.51 12.35
CA ARG A 82 12.29 12.78 11.39
C ARG A 82 11.72 13.43 10.13
N SER A 83 12.53 14.27 9.47
CA SER A 83 12.15 14.87 8.19
C SER A 83 11.88 13.78 7.14
N VAL A 84 10.91 14.05 6.27
CA VAL A 84 10.54 13.19 5.12
C VAL A 84 10.53 13.97 3.81
N ASP A 85 10.85 15.27 3.85
CA ASP A 85 10.87 16.14 2.68
C ASP A 85 12.27 16.14 2.06
N GLY A 86 12.37 15.69 0.81
CA GLY A 86 13.64 15.53 0.10
C GLY A 86 14.55 14.42 0.62
N GLU A 87 14.01 13.49 1.41
CA GLU A 87 14.78 12.41 2.05
C GLU A 87 14.52 11.05 1.39
N ASP A 88 15.37 10.07 1.69
CA ASP A 88 15.05 8.66 1.42
C ASP A 88 13.92 8.22 2.38
N ILE A 89 12.77 7.86 1.82
CA ILE A 89 11.54 7.59 2.57
C ILE A 89 10.95 6.22 2.26
N VAL A 90 10.28 5.66 3.27
CA VAL A 90 9.51 4.43 3.17
C VAL A 90 8.03 4.74 3.39
N LEU A 91 7.19 4.29 2.46
CA LEU A 91 5.74 4.34 2.58
C LEU A 91 5.21 3.02 3.13
N TRP A 92 4.37 3.10 4.16
CA TRP A 92 3.70 1.96 4.77
C TRP A 92 2.20 2.11 4.54
N HIS A 93 1.68 1.45 3.51
CA HIS A 93 0.26 1.47 3.19
C HIS A 93 -0.48 0.34 3.90
N MET A 94 -1.52 0.68 4.65
CA MET A 94 -2.39 -0.27 5.34
C MET A 94 -3.72 -0.38 4.61
N PHE A 95 -4.05 -1.61 4.23
CA PHE A 95 -5.29 -1.98 3.56
C PHE A 95 -5.67 -3.40 3.96
N GLY A 96 -6.97 -3.71 3.95
CA GLY A 96 -7.50 -5.00 4.35
C GLY A 96 -9.02 -5.02 4.23
N LEU A 97 -9.61 -6.20 4.43
CA LEU A 97 -11.05 -6.40 4.37
C LEU A 97 -11.65 -6.41 5.77
N THR A 98 -12.85 -5.86 5.92
CA THR A 98 -13.71 -6.14 7.07
C THR A 98 -14.65 -7.27 6.68
N HIS A 99 -14.37 -8.48 7.16
CA HIS A 99 -15.10 -9.68 6.73
C HIS A 99 -16.27 -9.99 7.67
N PHE A 100 -17.49 -9.89 7.15
CA PHE A 100 -18.70 -10.43 7.77
C PHE A 100 -19.07 -11.72 7.02
N PRO A 101 -18.84 -12.91 7.60
CA PRO A 101 -19.00 -14.16 6.88
C PRO A 101 -20.42 -14.38 6.35
N ARG A 102 -20.52 -14.96 5.15
CA ARG A 102 -21.78 -15.35 4.51
C ARG A 102 -21.90 -16.88 4.43
N PRO A 103 -23.10 -17.46 4.27
CA PRO A 103 -23.25 -18.91 4.09
C PRO A 103 -22.42 -19.49 2.94
N GLU A 104 -22.20 -18.73 1.87
CA GLU A 104 -21.38 -19.13 0.72
C GLU A 104 -19.89 -19.25 1.05
N ASP A 105 -19.43 -18.72 2.18
CA ASP A 105 -18.04 -18.82 2.62
C ASP A 105 -17.73 -20.22 3.23
N TRP A 106 -18.75 -21.10 3.34
CA TRP A 106 -18.65 -22.44 3.90
C TRP A 106 -18.94 -23.53 2.86
N PRO A 107 -18.23 -24.68 2.85
CA PRO A 107 -17.12 -25.07 3.74
C PRO A 107 -15.76 -24.53 3.33
N ILE A 108 -15.70 -23.91 2.14
CA ILE A 108 -14.48 -23.34 1.58
C ILE A 108 -14.88 -21.97 1.05
N MET A 109 -14.23 -20.94 1.59
CA MET A 109 -14.49 -19.55 1.21
C MET A 109 -14.02 -19.29 -0.23
N PRO A 110 -14.87 -18.72 -1.10
CA PRO A 110 -14.44 -18.19 -2.38
C PRO A 110 -13.44 -17.03 -2.20
N VAL A 111 -12.70 -16.70 -3.27
CA VAL A 111 -11.73 -15.59 -3.22
C VAL A 111 -12.45 -14.25 -3.02
N ASP A 112 -11.92 -13.43 -2.12
CA ASP A 112 -12.21 -12.00 -2.00
C ASP A 112 -10.92 -11.19 -2.25
N TYR A 113 -11.06 -9.96 -2.73
CA TYR A 113 -9.94 -9.14 -3.21
C TYR A 113 -9.78 -7.86 -2.40
N ALA A 114 -8.55 -7.60 -1.97
CA ALA A 114 -8.11 -6.28 -1.52
C ALA A 114 -6.96 -5.83 -2.41
N LYS A 115 -7.06 -4.63 -3.00
CA LYS A 115 -6.00 -4.11 -3.87
C LYS A 115 -5.74 -2.63 -3.63
N PHE A 116 -4.66 -2.16 -4.24
CA PHE A 116 -4.38 -0.76 -4.41
C PHE A 116 -3.66 -0.58 -5.75
N THR A 117 -3.60 0.64 -6.25
CA THR A 117 -2.88 0.93 -7.50
C THR A 117 -1.77 1.92 -7.23
N ARG A 118 -0.57 1.63 -7.72
CA ARG A 118 0.53 2.58 -7.83
C ARG A 118 0.67 2.97 -9.31
N ARG A 119 0.37 4.23 -9.64
CA ARG A 119 0.33 4.73 -11.02
C ARG A 119 1.43 5.79 -11.24
N PRO A 120 2.20 5.75 -12.34
CA PRO A 120 3.11 6.84 -12.65
C PRO A 120 2.32 8.13 -12.92
N GLU A 121 2.78 9.25 -12.38
CA GLU A 121 2.17 10.57 -12.56
C GLU A 121 3.26 11.57 -12.94
N GLY A 122 3.38 11.85 -14.25
CA GLY A 122 4.49 12.66 -14.77
C GLY A 122 5.87 12.02 -14.58
N PHE A 123 5.94 10.71 -14.31
CA PHE A 123 7.20 9.96 -14.19
C PHE A 123 7.91 9.79 -15.53
N PHE A 124 7.14 9.52 -16.59
CA PHE A 124 7.64 9.37 -17.96
C PHE A 124 7.30 10.61 -18.78
N ASP A 125 8.14 10.92 -19.78
CA ASP A 125 7.93 12.07 -20.67
C ASP A 125 6.80 11.89 -21.69
N ARG A 126 6.35 10.64 -21.86
CA ARG A 126 5.27 10.19 -22.76
C ARG A 126 4.74 8.84 -22.27
N ASN A 127 3.71 8.32 -22.94
CA ASN A 127 3.20 6.98 -22.64
C ASN A 127 4.33 5.92 -22.77
N PRO A 128 4.69 5.19 -21.69
CA PRO A 128 5.77 4.22 -21.71
C PRO A 128 5.44 2.94 -22.48
N THR A 129 4.20 2.75 -22.94
CA THR A 129 3.78 1.55 -23.70
C THR A 129 3.53 1.84 -25.18
N LEU A 130 4.00 2.99 -25.69
CA LEU A 130 3.70 3.43 -27.06
C LEU A 130 4.29 2.49 -28.14
N ASP A 131 5.36 1.78 -27.80
CA ASP A 131 6.14 0.90 -28.68
C ASP A 131 5.98 -0.58 -28.34
N VAL A 132 5.02 -0.93 -27.47
CA VAL A 132 4.71 -2.33 -27.16
C VAL A 132 3.98 -2.94 -28.36
N PRO A 133 4.53 -3.95 -29.04
CA PRO A 133 3.86 -4.60 -30.17
C PRO A 133 2.63 -5.39 -29.68
N GLU A 134 1.67 -5.63 -30.57
CA GLU A 134 0.59 -6.58 -30.29
C GLU A 134 1.18 -7.97 -30.01
N ASP A 135 0.55 -8.72 -29.10
CA ASP A 135 0.91 -10.13 -28.89
C ASP A 135 0.63 -10.90 -30.19
N PRO A 136 1.64 -11.56 -30.80
CA PRO A 136 1.46 -12.32 -32.02
C PRO A 136 0.44 -13.46 -31.90
N ASN A 137 0.07 -13.86 -30.68
CA ASN A 137 -0.94 -14.88 -30.39
C ASN A 137 -2.28 -14.31 -29.87
N GLY A 138 -2.41 -12.98 -29.75
CA GLY A 138 -3.45 -12.31 -28.95
C GLY A 138 -4.85 -12.18 -29.56
N LYS A 139 -5.20 -12.93 -30.61
CA LYS A 139 -6.52 -12.84 -31.28
C LYS A 139 -7.28 -14.17 -31.41
N GLU A 140 -6.93 -15.20 -30.65
CA GLU A 140 -7.89 -16.30 -30.46
C GLU A 140 -8.98 -15.82 -29.49
N HIS A 141 -10.00 -15.16 -30.04
CA HIS A 141 -11.29 -15.03 -29.36
C HIS A 141 -11.78 -16.44 -29.04
N SER A 142 -11.65 -16.86 -27.79
CA SER A 142 -12.28 -18.06 -27.29
C SER A 142 -13.79 -17.81 -27.20
N GLU A 143 -14.52 -17.88 -28.32
CA GLU A 143 -15.98 -17.92 -28.36
C GLU A 143 -16.56 -19.21 -27.71
N LYS A 144 -15.72 -20.03 -27.04
CA LYS A 144 -16.09 -21.35 -26.52
C LYS A 144 -15.54 -21.66 -25.12
N CYS A 145 -15.32 -20.65 -24.28
CA CYS A 145 -14.98 -20.90 -22.87
C CYS A 145 -16.09 -20.47 -21.91
N CYS A 146 -17.23 -21.17 -22.00
CA CYS A 146 -18.09 -21.60 -20.90
C CYS A 146 -19.14 -22.59 -21.44
N PRO A 147 -19.39 -23.74 -20.77
CA PRO A 147 -20.74 -24.30 -20.70
C PRO A 147 -21.65 -23.48 -19.77
#